data_AF-A0A6L9Z976-F1
#
_entry.id   AF-A0A6L9Z976-F1
#
_cell.length_a   1.000
_cell.length_b   1.000
_cell.length_c   1.000
_cell.angle_alpha   90.00
_cell.angle_beta   90.00
_cell.angle_gamma   90.00
#
_symmetry.space_group_name_H-M   'P 1'
#
loop_
_entity.id
_entity.type
_entity.pdbx_description
1 polymer ?
#
loop_
_entity_poly.entity_id
_entity_poly.type
_entity_poly.pdbx_seq_one_letter_code
_entity_poly.pdbx_strand_id
1 'polypeptide(L)'
;MEVKQLATPSIIVALLVLGCAIETPADKTQPRKVAGDCGERQCQEVLADIGDSFPEQIAEFKKECSDSKRLSLKVFQNQGQPQRVSFFCWDKPLGNGSRTGTWLGVLPLVANDSNFVKPLACSNSDQQCQKVLPQLRTNAPELVQKAEFKCATKQGSLFLIVSEQEIDIRCGFFANSVWDENGDGLVDNEDPVSVDISVGTFKR
;
A
#
# COMPACT_ATOMS: atom_id res chain seq x y z
N MET A 1 -22.98 6.74 -90.62
CA MET A 1 -23.24 6.61 -89.16
C MET A 1 -22.16 5.71 -88.62
N GLU A 2 -21.13 6.29 -88.01
CA GLU A 2 -20.98 6.48 -86.55
C GLU A 2 -20.18 5.31 -85.99
N VAL A 3 -19.16 5.44 -85.12
CA VAL A 3 -18.41 6.56 -84.54
C VAL A 3 -17.04 5.95 -84.18
N LYS A 4 -15.95 6.67 -84.43
CA LYS A 4 -14.61 6.34 -83.90
C LYS A 4 -14.57 6.67 -82.41
N GLN A 5 -14.17 5.73 -81.56
CA GLN A 5 -13.80 6.03 -80.17
C GLN A 5 -12.27 6.02 -80.02
N LEU A 6 -11.74 7.19 -79.67
CA LEU A 6 -10.39 7.43 -79.17
C LEU A 6 -10.35 6.99 -77.69
N ALA A 7 -9.42 6.11 -77.32
CA ALA A 7 -9.12 5.82 -75.92
C ALA A 7 -7.76 6.46 -75.55
N THR A 8 -7.83 7.43 -74.65
CA THR A 8 -6.72 8.12 -73.99
C THR A 8 -5.95 7.20 -73.03
N PRO A 9 -4.64 7.41 -72.82
CA PRO A 9 -3.87 6.62 -71.85
C PRO A 9 -4.07 7.16 -70.43
N SER A 10 -4.46 6.30 -69.50
CA SER A 10 -4.51 6.60 -68.06
C SER A 10 -3.10 6.47 -67.46
N ILE A 11 -2.58 7.58 -66.93
CA ILE A 11 -1.39 7.60 -66.08
C ILE A 11 -1.79 7.12 -64.68
N ILE A 12 -1.28 5.96 -64.25
CA ILE A 12 -1.43 5.49 -62.87
C ILE A 12 -0.32 6.14 -62.04
N VAL A 13 -0.69 7.10 -61.20
CA VAL A 13 0.16 7.62 -60.12
C VAL A 13 -0.03 6.71 -58.91
N ALA A 14 0.95 5.86 -58.64
CA ALA A 14 0.99 5.08 -57.41
C ALA A 14 1.51 5.97 -56.27
N LEU A 15 0.60 6.47 -55.42
CA LEU A 15 0.96 7.08 -54.14
C LEU A 15 1.33 5.97 -53.14
N LEU A 16 2.63 5.81 -52.90
CA LEU A 16 3.18 5.06 -51.78
C LEU A 16 2.87 5.82 -50.48
N VAL A 17 1.81 5.42 -49.79
CA VAL A 17 1.56 5.85 -48.42
C VAL A 17 2.49 5.04 -47.51
N LEU A 18 3.69 5.58 -47.24
CA LEU A 18 4.50 5.11 -46.12
C LEU A 18 3.72 5.43 -44.83
N GLY A 19 3.00 4.43 -44.33
CA GLY A 19 2.45 4.46 -42.99
C GLY A 19 3.59 4.44 -41.97
N CYS A 20 4.01 5.63 -41.53
CA CYS A 20 4.74 5.74 -40.27
C CYS A 20 3.81 5.22 -39.18
N ALA A 21 4.07 4.00 -38.70
CA ALA A 21 3.50 3.52 -37.45
C ALA A 21 4.03 4.45 -36.34
N ILE A 22 3.23 5.45 -36.00
CA ILE A 22 3.44 6.25 -34.80
C ILE A 22 3.08 5.32 -33.66
N GLU A 23 4.08 4.65 -33.07
CA GLU A 23 3.91 3.99 -31.79
C GLU A 23 3.56 5.08 -30.77
N THR A 24 2.28 5.15 -30.41
CA THR A 24 1.80 6.08 -29.39
C THR A 24 2.56 5.78 -28.10
N PRO A 25 3.28 6.76 -27.51
CA PRO A 25 3.94 6.57 -26.23
C PRO A 25 2.90 6.12 -25.21
N ALA A 26 3.16 5.03 -24.50
CA ALA A 26 2.29 4.57 -23.42
C ALA A 26 2.04 5.74 -22.46
N ASP A 27 0.79 6.15 -22.35
CA ASP A 27 0.34 7.23 -21.50
C ASP A 27 0.62 6.85 -20.03
N LYS A 28 1.71 7.39 -19.48
CA LYS A 28 2.14 7.19 -18.08
C LYS A 28 1.17 7.80 -17.06
N THR A 29 0.10 8.46 -17.52
CA THR A 29 -0.89 9.13 -16.69
C THR A 29 -2.10 8.25 -16.36
N GLN A 30 -2.23 7.05 -16.95
CA GLN A 30 -3.30 6.13 -16.55
C GLN A 30 -3.02 5.55 -15.15
N PRO A 31 -3.97 5.69 -14.20
CA PRO A 31 -3.82 5.09 -12.88
C PRO A 31 -3.65 3.59 -13.02
N ARG A 32 -2.58 3.06 -12.44
CA ARG A 32 -2.34 1.62 -12.38
C ARG A 32 -3.56 0.95 -11.77
N LYS A 33 -4.21 0.01 -12.48
CA LYS A 33 -5.34 -0.75 -11.94
C LYS A 33 -4.91 -1.45 -10.65
N VAL A 34 -5.45 -0.97 -9.53
CA VAL A 34 -5.29 -1.58 -8.21
C VAL A 34 -6.15 -2.85 -8.15
N ALA A 35 -5.56 -3.94 -7.67
CA ALA A 35 -6.22 -5.24 -7.58
C ALA A 35 -6.77 -5.53 -6.18
N GLY A 36 -7.53 -6.60 -6.07
CA GLY A 36 -7.93 -7.21 -4.80
C GLY A 36 -9.44 -7.17 -4.58
N ASP A 37 -9.84 -7.38 -3.33
CA ASP A 37 -11.23 -7.47 -2.90
C ASP A 37 -11.58 -6.23 -2.08
N CYS A 38 -12.35 -5.33 -2.70
CA CYS A 38 -12.78 -4.09 -2.08
C CYS A 38 -14.30 -4.05 -1.82
N GLY A 39 -14.91 -5.24 -1.73
CA GLY A 39 -16.35 -5.40 -1.56
C GLY A 39 -17.12 -4.85 -2.76
N GLU A 40 -18.13 -4.02 -2.50
CA GLU A 40 -18.99 -3.43 -3.54
C GLU A 40 -18.31 -2.31 -4.33
N ARG A 41 -17.13 -1.83 -3.90
CA ARG A 41 -16.43 -0.69 -4.48
C ARG A 41 -15.25 -1.14 -5.35
N GLN A 42 -14.86 -0.29 -6.31
CA GLN A 42 -13.61 -0.52 -7.02
C GLN A 42 -12.42 -0.21 -6.12
N CYS A 43 -11.39 -1.06 -6.12
CA CYS A 43 -10.19 -0.82 -5.30
C CYS A 43 -9.46 0.48 -5.64
N GLN A 44 -9.62 1.01 -6.84
CA GLN A 44 -9.09 2.32 -7.22
C GLN A 44 -9.75 3.46 -6.42
N GLU A 45 -11.06 3.39 -6.22
CA GLU A 45 -11.83 4.37 -5.45
C GLU A 45 -11.47 4.27 -3.97
N VAL A 46 -11.37 3.05 -3.44
CA VAL A 46 -10.93 2.84 -2.05
C VAL A 46 -9.52 3.37 -1.82
N LEU A 47 -8.58 3.14 -2.76
CA LEU A 47 -7.23 3.70 -2.66
C LEU A 47 -7.23 5.23 -2.70
N ALA A 48 -8.12 5.85 -3.48
CA ALA A 48 -8.24 7.31 -3.55
C ALA A 48 -8.71 7.88 -2.20
N ASP A 49 -9.82 7.37 -1.65
CA ASP A 49 -10.36 7.85 -0.36
C ASP A 49 -9.36 7.71 0.79
N ILE A 50 -8.66 6.57 0.85
CA ILE A 50 -7.63 6.34 1.87
C ILE A 50 -6.42 7.24 1.59
N GLY A 51 -6.08 7.50 0.33
CA GLY A 51 -5.05 8.45 -0.06
C GLY A 51 -5.32 9.87 0.42
N ASP A 52 -6.57 10.31 0.38
CA ASP A 52 -6.98 11.62 0.89
C ASP A 52 -6.93 11.68 2.42
N SER A 53 -7.29 10.58 3.08
CA SER A 53 -7.31 10.48 4.55
C SER A 53 -5.92 10.27 5.17
N PHE A 54 -5.05 9.54 4.48
CA PHE A 54 -3.74 9.09 4.99
C PHE A 54 -2.63 9.23 3.92
N PRO A 55 -2.41 10.44 3.38
CA PRO A 55 -1.52 10.65 2.23
C PRO A 55 -0.09 10.21 2.50
N GLU A 56 0.43 10.48 3.70
CA GLU A 56 1.80 10.11 4.08
C GLU A 56 1.99 8.59 4.12
N GLN A 57 1.05 7.84 4.72
CA GLN A 57 1.16 6.39 4.83
C GLN A 57 1.01 5.71 3.46
N ILE A 58 0.11 6.21 2.61
CA ILE A 58 -0.04 5.72 1.25
C ILE A 58 1.21 6.00 0.41
N ALA A 59 1.88 7.15 0.61
CA ALA A 59 3.16 7.42 -0.04
C ALA A 59 4.26 6.45 0.44
N GLU A 60 4.33 6.12 1.73
CA GLU A 60 5.26 5.13 2.28
C GLU A 60 5.00 3.74 1.68
N PHE A 61 3.74 3.27 1.65
CA PHE A 61 3.38 1.98 1.05
C PHE A 61 3.68 1.92 -0.45
N LYS A 62 3.44 3.00 -1.21
CA LYS A 62 3.83 3.07 -2.62
C LYS A 62 5.35 3.05 -2.81
N LYS A 63 6.11 3.67 -1.92
CA LYS A 63 7.58 3.63 -1.96
C LYS A 63 8.12 2.23 -1.63
N GLU A 64 7.55 1.57 -0.62
CA GLU A 64 7.87 0.17 -0.28
C GLU A 64 7.49 -0.77 -1.45
N CYS A 65 6.38 -0.50 -2.13
CA CYS A 65 5.91 -1.26 -3.28
C CYS A 65 6.35 -0.65 -4.61
N SER A 66 7.61 -0.90 -4.99
CA SER A 66 8.21 -0.36 -6.23
C SER A 66 7.28 -0.43 -7.45
N ASP A 67 7.45 0.49 -8.40
CA ASP A 67 6.62 0.56 -9.62
C ASP A 67 6.61 -0.73 -10.46
N SER A 68 7.62 -1.59 -10.30
CA SER A 68 7.66 -2.89 -11.00
C SER A 68 6.76 -3.97 -10.37
N LYS A 69 6.29 -3.77 -9.14
CA LYS A 69 5.45 -4.67 -8.33
C LYS A 69 4.01 -4.19 -8.26
N ARG A 70 3.05 -5.10 -8.07
CA ARG A 70 1.60 -4.78 -8.08
C ARG A 70 1.07 -4.53 -6.67
N LEU A 71 0.55 -3.33 -6.43
CA LEU A 71 -0.22 -3.02 -5.22
C LEU A 71 -1.63 -3.65 -5.30
N SER A 72 -2.06 -4.33 -4.25
CA SER A 72 -3.45 -4.78 -4.07
C SER A 72 -4.00 -4.39 -2.70
N LEU A 73 -5.33 -4.32 -2.62
CA LEU A 73 -6.08 -3.94 -1.43
C LEU A 73 -7.04 -5.07 -1.06
N LYS A 74 -7.24 -5.29 0.24
CA LYS A 74 -8.33 -6.12 0.76
C LYS A 74 -9.09 -5.35 1.81
N VAL A 75 -10.35 -5.02 1.53
CA VAL A 75 -11.29 -4.48 2.52
C VAL A 75 -11.78 -5.64 3.37
N PHE A 76 -11.72 -5.49 4.68
CA PHE A 76 -12.22 -6.50 5.62
C PHE A 76 -12.84 -5.83 6.84
N GLN A 77 -13.65 -6.61 7.56
CA GLN A 77 -14.26 -6.17 8.80
C GLN A 77 -14.18 -7.29 9.83
N ASN A 78 -13.53 -7.01 10.96
CA ASN A 78 -13.58 -7.89 12.11
C ASN A 78 -14.88 -7.64 12.88
N GLN A 79 -15.42 -8.68 13.52
CA GLN A 79 -16.66 -8.56 14.28
C GLN A 79 -16.56 -7.45 15.33
N GLY A 80 -17.52 -6.50 15.29
CA GLY A 80 -17.57 -5.38 16.22
C GLY A 80 -16.53 -4.28 15.97
N GLN A 81 -15.78 -4.32 14.87
CA GLN A 81 -14.83 -3.27 14.48
C GLN A 81 -15.27 -2.57 13.18
N PRO A 82 -14.87 -1.30 12.99
CA PRO A 82 -15.01 -0.63 11.69
C PRO A 82 -14.22 -1.36 10.59
N GLN A 83 -14.61 -1.10 9.33
CA GLN A 83 -13.91 -1.64 8.18
C GLN A 83 -12.47 -1.12 8.11
N ARG A 84 -11.58 -2.00 7.66
CA ARG A 84 -10.16 -1.75 7.47
C ARG A 84 -9.72 -2.22 6.10
N VAL A 85 -8.58 -1.72 5.65
CA VAL A 85 -8.01 -2.06 4.35
C VAL A 85 -6.58 -2.52 4.54
N SER A 86 -6.33 -3.78 4.19
CA SER A 86 -4.98 -4.33 4.11
C SER A 86 -4.37 -4.03 2.75
N PHE A 87 -3.08 -3.70 2.75
CA PHE A 87 -2.29 -3.40 1.56
C PHE A 87 -1.26 -4.49 1.33
N PHE A 88 -1.16 -4.97 0.09
CA PHE A 88 -0.21 -6.00 -0.30
C PHE A 88 0.60 -5.53 -1.50
N CYS A 89 1.87 -5.91 -1.52
CA CYS A 89 2.75 -5.70 -2.65
C CYS A 89 3.14 -7.04 -3.26
N TRP A 90 2.64 -7.31 -4.47
CA TRP A 90 2.89 -8.54 -5.19
C TRP A 90 4.03 -8.40 -6.17
N ASP A 91 4.90 -9.40 -6.21
CA ASP A 91 5.89 -9.55 -7.25
C ASP A 91 5.22 -9.88 -8.60
N LYS A 92 6.06 -9.97 -9.63
CA LYS A 92 5.60 -10.45 -10.95
C LYS A 92 5.12 -11.90 -10.81
N PRO A 93 4.11 -12.32 -11.61
CA PRO A 93 3.70 -13.71 -11.65
C PRO A 93 4.88 -14.64 -11.94
N LEU A 94 4.86 -15.80 -11.28
CA LEU A 94 5.68 -16.95 -11.59
C LEU A 94 5.15 -17.64 -12.86
N GLY A 95 5.90 -18.62 -13.38
CA GLY A 95 5.57 -19.29 -14.66
C GLY A 95 4.22 -20.04 -14.67
N ASN A 96 3.66 -20.35 -13.50
CA ASN A 96 2.36 -20.97 -13.30
C ASN A 96 1.23 -19.95 -13.01
N GLY A 97 1.52 -18.65 -13.05
CA GLY A 97 0.56 -17.58 -12.75
C GLY A 97 0.47 -17.17 -11.28
N SER A 98 1.02 -17.96 -10.35
CA SER A 98 1.02 -17.62 -8.93
C SER A 98 1.96 -16.45 -8.62
N ARG A 99 1.79 -15.81 -7.47
CA ARG A 99 2.62 -14.68 -7.03
C ARG A 99 3.08 -14.87 -5.58
N THR A 100 4.25 -14.33 -5.31
CA THR A 100 4.71 -14.02 -3.95
C THR A 100 4.53 -12.53 -3.70
N GLY A 101 4.42 -12.14 -2.44
CA GLY A 101 4.31 -10.75 -2.07
C GLY A 101 4.60 -10.50 -0.61
N THR A 102 4.40 -9.26 -0.21
CA THR A 102 4.58 -8.81 1.16
C THR A 102 3.37 -8.00 1.60
N TRP A 103 2.90 -8.24 2.82
CA TRP A 103 1.93 -7.36 3.45
C TRP A 103 2.59 -6.06 3.88
N LEU A 104 2.06 -4.93 3.40
CA LEU A 104 2.59 -3.60 3.69
C LEU A 104 2.01 -3.03 4.99
N GLY A 105 0.77 -3.36 5.32
CA GLY A 105 0.10 -2.83 6.48
C GLY A 105 -1.41 -2.71 6.31
N VAL A 106 -2.03 -2.05 7.27
CA VAL A 106 -3.47 -1.82 7.33
C VAL A 106 -3.76 -0.35 7.63
N LEU A 107 -4.87 0.15 7.11
CA LEU A 107 -5.45 1.44 7.48
C LEU A 107 -6.94 1.27 7.79
N PRO A 108 -7.52 2.13 8.65
CA PRO A 108 -8.96 2.16 8.80
C PRO A 108 -9.57 2.73 7.52
N LEU A 109 -10.70 2.20 7.08
CA LEU A 109 -11.39 2.73 5.90
C LEU A 109 -11.97 4.13 6.18
N VAL A 110 -12.25 4.42 7.45
CA VAL A 110 -12.73 5.72 7.93
C VAL A 110 -11.64 6.39 8.76
N ALA A 111 -11.30 7.65 8.44
CA ALA A 111 -10.18 8.37 9.06
C ALA A 111 -10.25 8.46 10.59
N ASN A 112 -11.46 8.61 11.13
CA ASN A 112 -11.70 8.86 12.56
C ASN A 112 -12.08 7.59 13.35
N ASP A 113 -11.59 6.41 12.95
CA ASP A 113 -11.78 5.19 13.73
C ASP A 113 -11.00 5.27 15.06
N SER A 114 -11.72 5.60 16.15
CA SER A 114 -11.15 5.72 17.49
C SER A 114 -10.57 4.42 18.06
N ASN A 115 -10.88 3.27 17.44
CA ASN A 115 -10.39 1.96 17.85
C ASN A 115 -9.23 1.44 16.99
N PHE A 116 -8.79 2.22 16.00
CA PHE A 116 -7.66 1.83 15.16
C PHE A 116 -6.34 1.89 15.93
N VAL A 117 -6.10 3.03 16.59
CA VAL A 117 -4.88 3.25 17.37
C VAL A 117 -5.09 2.77 18.81
N LYS A 118 -4.20 1.88 19.27
CA LYS A 118 -4.11 1.51 20.68
C LYS A 118 -3.05 2.36 21.35
N PRO A 119 -3.38 3.14 22.39
CA PRO A 119 -2.40 3.94 23.09
C PRO A 119 -1.29 3.07 23.69
N LEU A 120 -0.05 3.55 23.66
CA LEU A 120 1.06 2.91 24.35
C LEU A 120 0.73 2.81 25.84
N ALA A 121 0.84 1.62 26.41
CA ALA A 121 0.58 1.37 27.82
C ALA A 121 1.75 0.60 28.43
N CYS A 122 2.10 0.95 29.66
CA CYS A 122 3.11 0.23 30.42
C CYS A 122 2.47 -0.93 31.17
N SER A 123 3.16 -2.07 31.22
CA SER A 123 2.82 -3.14 32.16
C SER A 123 2.88 -2.59 33.60
N ASN A 124 2.05 -3.14 34.48
CA ASN A 124 2.10 -2.84 35.92
C ASN A 124 3.45 -3.20 36.56
N SER A 125 4.19 -4.13 35.96
CA SER A 125 5.52 -4.55 36.40
C SER A 125 6.67 -3.70 35.84
N ASP A 126 6.41 -2.84 34.85
CA ASP A 126 7.46 -2.04 34.20
C ASP A 126 7.53 -0.63 34.82
N GLN A 127 8.25 -0.54 35.94
CA GLN A 127 8.42 0.71 36.69
C GLN A 127 9.11 1.80 35.87
N GLN A 128 10.02 1.42 34.96
CA GLN A 128 10.77 2.38 34.15
C GLN A 128 9.88 3.01 33.08
N CYS A 129 9.06 2.20 32.40
CA CYS A 129 8.03 2.70 31.49
C CYS A 129 7.03 3.61 32.23
N GLN A 130 6.52 3.18 33.39
CA GLN A 130 5.55 3.98 34.15
C GLN A 130 6.07 5.36 34.55
N LYS A 131 7.37 5.47 34.85
CA LYS A 131 8.01 6.75 35.16
C LYS A 131 8.17 7.64 33.91
N VAL A 132 8.51 7.05 32.77
CA VAL A 132 8.92 7.77 31.56
C VAL A 132 7.75 8.17 30.68
N LEU A 133 6.79 7.27 30.48
CA LEU A 133 5.69 7.47 29.53
C LEU A 133 4.88 8.76 29.80
N PRO A 134 4.56 9.13 31.06
CA PRO A 134 3.88 10.40 31.33
C PRO A 134 4.70 11.62 30.88
N GLN A 135 6.02 11.59 31.09
CA GLN A 135 6.92 12.67 30.67
C GLN A 135 6.99 12.77 29.16
N LEU A 136 7.08 11.62 28.47
CA LEU A 136 7.12 11.56 27.01
C LEU A 136 5.82 12.09 26.39
N ARG A 137 4.66 11.73 26.96
CA ARG A 137 3.36 12.26 26.54
C ARG A 137 3.21 13.76 26.78
N THR A 138 3.88 14.29 27.79
CA THR A 138 3.86 15.73 28.10
C THR A 138 4.80 16.51 27.18
N ASN A 139 6.02 16.00 26.99
CA ASN A 139 7.10 16.73 26.33
C ASN A 139 7.10 16.53 24.80
N ALA A 140 6.60 15.39 24.32
CA ALA A 140 6.60 15.03 22.90
C ALA A 140 5.31 14.27 22.52
N PRO A 141 4.11 14.85 22.75
CA PRO A 141 2.83 14.18 22.49
C PRO A 141 2.68 13.74 21.02
N GLU A 142 3.10 14.58 20.08
CA GLU A 142 3.01 14.29 18.64
C GLU A 142 3.89 13.10 18.23
N LEU A 143 5.07 12.95 18.84
CA LEU A 143 5.96 11.82 18.59
C LEU A 143 5.33 10.51 19.09
N VAL A 144 4.72 10.54 20.28
CA VAL A 144 3.99 9.38 20.82
C VAL A 144 2.81 9.02 19.92
N GLN A 145 1.99 9.99 19.52
CA GLN A 145 0.84 9.74 18.63
C GLN A 145 1.27 9.19 17.27
N LYS A 146 2.35 9.72 16.68
CA LYS A 146 2.91 9.21 15.42
C LYS A 146 3.41 7.78 15.56
N ALA A 147 4.10 7.45 16.66
CA ALA A 147 4.54 6.09 16.96
C ALA A 147 3.34 5.14 17.15
N GLU A 148 2.32 5.59 17.88
CA GLU A 148 1.08 4.84 18.11
C GLU A 148 0.36 4.51 16.79
N PHE A 149 0.19 5.52 15.92
CA PHE A 149 -0.38 5.32 14.60
C PHE A 149 0.48 4.40 13.73
N LYS A 150 1.79 4.65 13.63
CA LYS A 150 2.70 3.84 12.81
C LYS A 150 2.65 2.37 13.22
N CYS A 151 2.63 2.08 14.51
CA CYS A 151 2.53 0.70 14.98
C CYS A 151 1.16 0.06 14.71
N ALA A 152 0.07 0.84 14.82
CA ALA A 152 -1.27 0.38 14.47
C ALA A 152 -1.36 -0.04 12.99
N THR A 153 -0.66 0.65 12.07
CA THR A 153 -0.63 0.25 10.64
C THR A 153 0.01 -1.11 10.40
N LYS A 154 0.83 -1.60 11.33
CA LYS A 154 1.43 -2.94 11.29
C LYS A 154 0.70 -3.94 12.18
N GLN A 155 -0.46 -3.57 12.73
CA GLN A 155 -1.19 -4.35 13.74
C GLN A 155 -0.30 -4.78 14.93
N GLY A 156 0.69 -3.96 15.26
CA GLY A 156 1.70 -4.28 16.24
C GLY A 156 1.31 -3.93 17.67
N SER A 157 2.24 -4.20 18.58
CA SER A 157 2.21 -3.78 19.98
C SER A 157 3.41 -2.89 20.29
N LEU A 158 3.14 -1.77 20.98
CA LEU A 158 4.16 -0.82 21.36
C LEU A 158 4.80 -1.17 22.69
N PHE A 159 6.08 -0.88 22.83
CA PHE A 159 6.81 -0.94 24.09
C PHE A 159 7.96 0.07 24.08
N LEU A 160 8.51 0.35 25.27
CA LEU A 160 9.66 1.25 25.42
C LEU A 160 10.93 0.46 25.71
N ILE A 161 12.02 0.82 25.04
CA ILE A 161 13.37 0.51 25.49
C ILE A 161 13.96 1.80 26.04
N VAL A 162 14.38 1.76 27.30
CA VAL A 162 14.85 2.95 27.99
C VAL A 162 16.31 2.75 28.41
N SER A 163 17.19 3.57 27.83
CA SER A 163 18.61 3.62 28.19
C SER A 163 18.92 4.88 29.00
N GLU A 164 20.19 5.07 29.36
CA GLU A 164 20.63 6.28 30.06
C GLU A 164 20.47 7.54 29.21
N GLN A 165 20.67 7.43 27.89
CA GLN A 165 20.78 8.57 26.97
C GLN A 165 19.51 8.78 26.14
N GLU A 166 18.73 7.73 25.95
CA GLU A 166 17.57 7.77 25.05
C GLU A 166 16.42 6.87 25.52
N ILE A 167 15.24 7.21 25.02
CA ILE A 167 14.02 6.42 25.10
C ILE A 167 13.65 6.06 23.66
N ASP A 168 13.63 4.78 23.35
CA ASP A 168 13.21 4.25 22.05
C ASP A 168 11.81 3.64 22.17
N ILE A 169 10.87 4.15 21.39
CA ILE A 169 9.54 3.59 21.22
C ILE A 169 9.63 2.55 20.12
N ARG A 170 9.37 1.29 20.46
CA ARG A 170 9.43 0.17 19.52
C ARG A 170 8.05 -0.41 19.25
N CYS A 171 7.89 -0.93 18.04
CA CYS A 171 6.70 -1.64 17.60
C CYS A 171 7.08 -3.08 17.26
N GLY A 172 6.57 -4.03 18.03
CA GLY A 172 6.65 -5.46 17.73
C GLY A 172 5.45 -5.90 16.90
N PHE A 173 5.66 -6.58 15.78
CA PHE A 173 4.61 -7.06 14.88
C PHE A 173 5.07 -8.27 14.06
N PHE A 174 4.15 -8.86 13.29
CA PHE A 174 4.49 -9.91 12.33
C PHE A 174 4.63 -9.31 10.93
N ALA A 175 5.82 -9.46 10.34
CA ALA A 175 6.04 -9.19 8.93
C ALA A 175 5.63 -10.44 8.14
N ASN A 176 4.64 -10.30 7.24
CA ASN A 176 4.06 -11.43 6.53
C ASN A 176 4.55 -11.46 5.08
N SER A 177 5.22 -12.54 4.71
CA SER A 177 5.30 -12.95 3.30
C SER A 177 3.97 -13.59 2.93
N VAL A 178 3.47 -13.32 1.72
CA VAL A 178 2.15 -13.79 1.27
C VAL A 178 2.24 -14.46 -0.10
N TRP A 179 1.35 -15.41 -0.33
CA TRP A 179 1.22 -16.15 -1.58
C TRP A 179 -0.19 -16.03 -2.14
N ASP A 180 -0.25 -15.88 -3.45
CA ASP A 180 -1.45 -15.91 -4.29
C ASP A 180 -1.23 -17.05 -5.29
N GLU A 181 -1.81 -18.21 -5.02
CA GLU A 181 -1.59 -19.44 -5.78
C GLU A 181 -2.38 -19.46 -7.09
N ASN A 182 -3.50 -18.73 -7.14
CA ASN A 182 -4.43 -18.75 -8.26
C ASN A 182 -4.35 -17.50 -9.18
N GLY A 183 -3.62 -16.47 -8.76
CA GLY A 183 -3.36 -15.24 -9.51
C GLY A 183 -4.46 -14.17 -9.41
N ASP A 184 -5.43 -14.31 -8.50
CA ASP A 184 -6.56 -13.39 -8.33
C ASP A 184 -6.19 -12.10 -7.57
N GLY A 185 -4.99 -12.04 -6.99
CA GLY A 185 -4.48 -10.90 -6.24
C GLY A 185 -4.90 -10.88 -4.76
N LEU A 186 -5.41 -12.00 -4.24
CA LEU A 186 -5.73 -12.25 -2.83
C LEU A 186 -4.70 -13.17 -2.19
N VAL A 187 -4.65 -13.12 -0.86
CA VAL A 187 -3.75 -13.96 -0.07
C VAL A 187 -4.42 -15.32 0.15
N ASP A 188 -3.78 -16.38 -0.35
CA ASP A 188 -4.13 -17.77 -0.08
C ASP A 188 -3.38 -18.31 1.14
N ASN A 189 -2.09 -17.95 1.27
CA ASN A 189 -1.21 -18.38 2.36
C ASN A 189 -0.33 -17.22 2.88
N GLU A 190 0.00 -17.25 4.17
CA GLU A 190 0.90 -16.28 4.81
C GLU A 190 1.96 -16.97 5.68
N ASP A 191 3.17 -16.40 5.71
CA ASP A 191 4.28 -16.83 6.56
C ASP A 191 4.72 -15.64 7.44
N PRO A 192 4.26 -15.59 8.71
CA PRO A 192 4.53 -14.48 9.61
C PRO A 192 5.89 -14.64 10.32
N VAL A 193 6.71 -13.59 10.29
CA VAL A 193 7.96 -13.50 11.06
C VAL A 193 7.85 -12.38 12.09
N SER A 194 8.10 -12.70 13.36
CA SER A 194 8.12 -11.71 14.43
C SER A 194 9.30 -10.76 14.28
N VAL A 195 9.02 -9.47 14.27
CA VAL A 195 10.02 -8.39 14.17
C VAL A 195 9.67 -7.25 15.10
N ASP A 196 10.67 -6.47 15.49
CA ASP A 196 10.48 -5.21 16.20
C ASP A 196 11.30 -4.08 15.59
N ILE A 197 10.67 -2.92 15.38
CA ILE A 197 11.31 -1.75 14.78
C ILE A 197 11.18 -0.54 15.70
N SER A 198 12.17 0.36 15.65
CA SER A 198 12.01 1.69 16.25
C SER A 198 10.98 2.49 15.45
N VAL A 199 10.03 3.10 16.15
CA VAL A 199 8.99 3.99 15.59
C VAL A 199 9.09 5.41 16.13
N GLY A 200 10.04 5.68 17.03
CA GLY A 200 10.40 7.01 17.50
C GLY A 200 11.45 6.97 18.61
N THR A 201 12.38 7.91 18.60
CA THR A 201 13.42 8.03 19.63
C THR A 201 13.38 9.41 20.28
N PHE A 202 13.67 9.46 21.57
CA PHE A 202 13.70 10.69 22.37
C PHE A 202 14.97 10.73 23.22
N LYS A 203 15.71 11.83 23.14
CA LYS A 203 16.91 12.06 23.96
C LYS A 203 16.51 12.50 25.36
N ARG A 204 17.15 11.92 26.37
CA ARG A 204 16.89 12.24 27.79
C ARG A 204 17.67 13.46 28.27
#